data_AF-A0A1W9GY38-F1
#
_entry.id   AF-A0A1W9GY38-F1
#
_cell.length_a   1.000
_cell.length_b   1.000
_cell.length_c   1.000
_cell.angle_alpha   90.00
_cell.angle_beta   90.00
_cell.angle_gamma   90.00
#
_symmetry.space_group_name_H-M   'P 1'
#
loop_
_entity.id
_entity.type
_entity.pdbx_description
1 polymer ?
#
loop_
_entity_poly.entity_id
_entity_poly.type
_entity_poly.pdbx_seq_one_letter_code
_entity_poly.pdbx_strand_id
1 'polypeptide(L)'
;MEKLIKMKKLLLGLSLLTISSSCFAIVNFTSSTGTLVMRDVSVDGTTLYDSVTLKLNLANGTFTVVDATLADNSFSSTAIDTLTQDGIKIDFMGCKLSGKNQITCLTKIVSLTKDQNITANGNTLSKLFDNQSKQYNTSTITALDRSGSFELSFNAIQGIPIEVKFIFNNIDPAATSISSFQPWIDNGVSNLRPDFRDIEF
;
A
#
# COMPACT_ATOMS: atom_id res chain seq x y z
N MET A 1 -3.94 44.79 -13.41
CA MET A 1 -3.46 44.70 -12.01
C MET A 1 -3.46 43.22 -11.64
N GLU A 2 -2.44 42.49 -12.11
CA GLU A 2 -2.31 41.04 -11.90
C GLU A 2 -1.54 40.79 -10.61
N LYS A 3 -2.12 39.99 -9.72
CA LYS A 3 -1.55 39.64 -8.42
C LYS A 3 -0.73 38.35 -8.59
N LEU A 4 0.58 38.51 -8.67
CA LEU A 4 1.54 37.39 -8.73
C LEU A 4 1.58 36.68 -7.36
N ILE A 5 1.03 35.46 -7.28
CA ILE A 5 1.11 34.63 -6.07
C ILE A 5 2.51 34.00 -6.01
N LYS A 6 3.38 34.51 -5.13
CA LYS A 6 4.66 33.89 -4.80
C LYS A 6 4.41 32.63 -3.96
N MET A 7 4.59 31.45 -4.54
CA MET A 7 4.76 30.20 -3.78
C MET A 7 6.05 30.29 -2.95
N LYS A 8 5.92 30.27 -1.62
CA LYS A 8 7.05 30.14 -0.71
C LYS A 8 7.43 28.66 -0.60
N LYS A 9 8.61 28.31 -1.12
CA LYS A 9 9.25 27.00 -0.87
C LYS A 9 9.78 27.00 0.56
N LEU A 10 9.44 25.96 1.32
CA LEU A 10 9.86 25.82 2.72
C LEU A 10 10.89 24.67 2.79
N LEU A 11 12.14 24.98 3.10
CA LEU A 11 13.14 23.99 3.54
C LEU A 11 13.10 23.96 5.06
N LEU A 12 12.72 22.82 5.64
CA LEU A 12 12.83 22.56 7.08
C LEU A 12 13.93 21.52 7.29
N GLY A 13 15.10 21.99 7.74
CA GLY A 13 16.11 21.15 8.35
C GLY A 13 15.87 21.09 9.85
N LEU A 14 15.65 19.90 10.40
CA LEU A 14 15.59 19.68 11.83
C LEU A 14 16.66 18.66 12.22
N SER A 15 17.63 19.10 13.02
CA SER A 15 18.62 18.23 13.65
C SER A 15 18.43 18.25 15.16
N LEU A 16 18.23 17.08 15.78
CA LEU A 16 19.02 16.67 16.95
C LEU A 16 18.96 15.15 17.17
N LEU A 17 20.14 14.59 17.45
CA LEU A 17 20.54 13.19 17.48
C LEU A 17 19.91 12.34 18.60
N THR A 18 19.52 11.09 18.27
CA THR A 18 20.20 9.85 18.72
C THR A 18 19.98 8.74 17.70
N ILE A 19 21.01 7.91 17.52
CA ILE A 19 21.30 7.08 16.35
C ILE A 19 20.39 5.83 16.29
N SER A 20 19.42 5.86 15.38
CA SER A 20 19.11 4.71 14.52
C SER A 20 19.10 5.26 13.10
N SER A 21 19.38 4.46 12.08
CA SER A 21 19.44 4.91 10.69
C SER A 21 18.04 5.28 10.15
N SER A 22 17.38 6.27 10.74
CA SER A 22 16.15 6.87 10.22
C SER A 22 16.54 7.76 9.04
N CYS A 23 16.50 7.18 7.85
CA CYS A 23 16.54 7.92 6.61
C CYS A 23 15.28 8.79 6.56
N PHE A 24 15.40 10.08 6.89
CA PHE A 24 14.33 11.03 6.63
C PHE A 24 14.33 11.33 5.14
N ALA A 25 13.42 10.72 4.39
CA ALA A 25 13.12 11.18 3.05
C ALA A 25 12.61 12.63 3.16
N ILE A 26 13.38 13.59 2.66
CA ILE A 26 12.91 14.98 2.52
C ILE A 26 11.94 15.00 1.34
N VAL A 27 10.66 14.76 1.61
CA VAL A 27 9.60 14.81 0.62
C VAL A 27 9.03 16.23 0.59
N ASN A 28 9.01 16.86 -0.59
CA ASN A 28 8.27 18.11 -0.78
C ASN A 28 6.77 17.79 -0.78
N PHE A 29 6.13 17.94 0.37
CA PHE A 29 4.69 17.72 0.50
C PHE A 29 3.93 18.98 0.07
N THR A 30 3.17 18.88 -1.03
CA THR A 30 2.29 19.95 -1.50
C THR A 30 0.85 19.50 -1.34
N SER A 31 0.11 20.13 -0.43
CA SER A 31 -1.31 19.84 -0.19
C SER A 31 -2.14 21.11 -0.33
N SER A 32 -3.20 21.05 -1.14
CA SER A 32 -4.17 22.13 -1.30
C SER A 32 -5.07 22.32 -0.07
N THR A 33 -5.14 21.32 0.80
CA THR A 33 -6.02 21.26 1.99
C THR A 33 -5.24 21.39 3.30
N GLY A 34 -3.91 21.40 3.26
CA GLY A 34 -3.05 21.40 4.45
C GLY A 34 -3.10 20.09 5.24
N THR A 35 -3.58 19.01 4.64
CA THR A 35 -3.64 17.67 5.25
C THR A 35 -2.45 16.83 4.84
N LEU A 36 -1.77 16.20 5.80
CA LEU A 36 -0.66 15.26 5.62
C LEU A 36 -1.13 13.86 6.05
N VAL A 37 -0.94 12.85 5.21
CA VAL A 37 -1.22 11.46 5.56
C VAL A 37 0.10 10.74 5.80
N MET A 38 0.29 10.23 7.01
CA MET A 38 1.42 9.37 7.39
C MET A 38 0.95 7.92 7.37
N ARG A 39 1.79 6.98 6.93
CA ARG A 39 1.49 5.54 6.89
C ARG A 39 2.46 4.76 7.76
N ASP A 40 2.05 3.58 8.21
CA ASP A 40 2.82 2.68 9.07
C ASP A 40 3.37 3.39 10.34
N VAL A 41 2.50 4.07 11.08
CA VAL A 41 2.88 4.85 12.25
C VAL A 41 2.85 3.98 13.50
N SER A 42 3.98 3.88 14.21
CA SER A 42 4.05 3.26 15.53
C SER A 42 4.06 4.33 16.62
N VAL A 43 3.10 4.25 17.54
CA VAL A 43 3.03 5.09 18.75
C VAL A 43 3.44 4.24 19.95
N ASP A 44 4.45 4.72 20.67
CA ASP A 44 5.01 4.09 21.87
C ASP A 44 5.46 2.63 21.68
N GLY A 45 5.75 2.23 20.43
CA GLY A 45 6.17 0.87 20.06
C GLY A 45 5.07 -0.21 20.20
N THR A 46 3.84 0.17 20.59
CA THR A 46 2.78 -0.78 20.94
C THR A 46 1.51 -0.60 20.11
N THR A 47 1.20 0.64 19.72
CA THR A 47 0.02 0.93 18.90
C THR A 47 0.46 1.22 17.48
N LEU A 48 0.07 0.36 16.54
CA LEU A 48 0.34 0.53 15.12
C LEU A 48 -0.89 1.12 14.42
N TYR A 49 -0.66 2.08 13.55
CA TYR A 49 -1.66 2.71 12.70
C TYR A 49 -1.27 2.53 11.22
N ASP A 50 -2.20 2.03 10.41
CA ASP A 50 -2.03 1.94 8.95
C ASP A 50 -1.92 3.34 8.35
N SER A 51 -2.72 4.29 8.87
CA SER A 51 -2.61 5.68 8.48
C SER A 51 -3.02 6.65 9.58
N VAL A 52 -2.37 7.81 9.58
CA VAL A 52 -2.72 8.96 10.43
C VAL A 52 -2.81 10.19 9.54
N THR A 53 -3.99 10.81 9.50
CA THR A 53 -4.21 12.06 8.79
C THR A 53 -4.05 13.23 9.74
N LEU A 54 -3.07 14.09 9.48
CA LEU A 54 -2.82 15.32 10.21
C LEU A 54 -3.33 16.52 9.41
N LYS A 55 -3.91 17.50 10.09
CA LYS A 55 -4.18 18.84 9.53
C LYS A 55 -3.22 19.83 10.15
N LEU A 56 -2.46 20.50 9.28
CA LEU A 56 -1.48 21.50 9.66
C LEU A 56 -2.17 22.86 9.82
N ASN A 57 -1.97 23.50 10.96
CA ASN A 57 -2.28 24.92 11.14
C ASN A 57 -0.98 25.71 11.18
N LEU A 58 -0.61 26.26 10.02
CA LEU A 58 0.63 27.02 9.87
C LEU A 58 0.59 28.39 10.56
N ALA A 59 -0.60 28.91 10.88
CA ALA A 59 -0.73 30.20 11.55
C ALA A 59 -0.24 30.16 13.00
N ASN A 60 -0.40 29.01 13.67
CA ASN A 60 0.02 28.81 15.06
C ASN A 60 1.07 27.70 15.22
N GLY A 61 1.52 27.07 14.12
CA GLY A 61 2.53 26.00 14.16
C GLY A 61 2.05 24.70 14.80
N THR A 62 0.73 24.46 14.83
CA THR A 62 0.15 23.24 15.42
C THR A 62 -0.28 22.24 14.35
N PHE A 63 -0.45 20.98 14.75
CA PHE A 63 -1.14 19.97 13.96
C PHE A 63 -2.25 19.34 14.79
N THR A 64 -3.32 18.91 14.13
CA THR A 64 -4.40 18.12 14.73
C THR A 64 -4.53 16.80 13.99
N VAL A 65 -4.68 15.70 14.72
CA VAL A 65 -5.08 14.42 14.13
C VAL A 65 -6.54 14.56 13.68
N VAL A 66 -6.77 14.43 12.39
CA VAL A 66 -8.11 14.45 11.79
C VAL A 66 -8.71 13.05 11.83
N ASP A 67 -7.88 12.06 11.51
CA ASP A 67 -8.27 10.66 11.45
C ASP A 67 -7.05 9.78 11.74
N ALA A 68 -7.29 8.61 12.33
CA ALA A 68 -6.25 7.63 12.62
C ALA A 68 -6.86 6.22 12.48
N THR A 69 -6.38 5.49 11.48
CA THR A 69 -6.80 4.11 11.23
C THR A 69 -5.81 3.16 11.88
N LEU A 70 -6.27 2.38 12.87
CA LEU A 70 -5.46 1.34 13.50
C LEU A 70 -5.00 0.29 12.48
N ALA A 71 -3.85 -0.30 12.74
CA ALA A 71 -3.30 -1.33 11.87
C ALA A 71 -4.20 -2.55 11.78
N ASP A 72 -4.45 -3.02 10.56
CA ASP A 72 -5.23 -4.22 10.30
C ASP A 72 -4.40 -5.49 10.59
N ASN A 73 -4.48 -5.99 11.82
CA ASN A 73 -3.76 -7.19 12.29
C ASN A 73 -4.31 -8.53 11.73
N SER A 74 -5.18 -8.47 10.73
CA SER A 74 -5.75 -9.66 10.09
C SER A 74 -4.87 -10.28 9.01
N PHE A 75 -3.79 -9.59 8.64
CA PHE A 75 -2.74 -10.12 7.78
C PHE A 75 -1.47 -10.37 8.59
N SER A 76 -0.56 -11.18 8.04
CA SER A 76 0.73 -11.41 8.67
C SER A 76 1.51 -10.10 8.83
N SER A 77 2.17 -9.91 9.97
CA SER A 77 3.06 -8.76 10.21
C SER A 77 4.41 -8.90 9.49
N THR A 78 4.77 -10.12 9.08
CA THR A 78 5.95 -10.44 8.27
C THR A 78 5.54 -10.99 6.91
N ALA A 79 6.36 -10.73 5.88
CA ALA A 79 6.13 -11.31 4.57
C ALA A 79 6.14 -12.84 4.66
N ILE A 80 5.09 -13.49 4.13
CA ILE A 80 4.99 -14.94 3.98
C ILE A 80 5.89 -15.41 2.83
N ASP A 81 5.91 -14.62 1.76
CA ASP A 81 6.78 -14.82 0.60
C ASP A 81 7.15 -13.46 0.00
N THR A 82 8.19 -13.41 -0.83
CA THR A 82 8.73 -12.18 -1.39
C THR A 82 9.26 -12.39 -2.80
N LEU A 83 8.83 -11.53 -3.72
CA LEU A 83 9.47 -11.37 -5.03
C LEU A 83 10.29 -10.07 -5.03
N THR A 84 11.57 -10.14 -5.38
CA THR A 84 12.39 -8.95 -5.66
C THR A 84 12.92 -9.03 -7.08
N GLN A 85 12.51 -8.08 -7.93
CA GLN A 85 12.90 -8.04 -9.33
C GLN A 85 12.77 -6.61 -9.88
N ASP A 86 13.66 -6.22 -10.79
CA ASP A 86 13.59 -4.94 -11.54
C ASP A 86 13.42 -3.70 -10.66
N GLY A 87 14.11 -3.69 -9.51
CA GLY A 87 14.07 -2.58 -8.56
C GLY A 87 12.76 -2.47 -7.76
N ILE A 88 11.93 -3.51 -7.75
CA ILE A 88 10.74 -3.61 -6.92
C ILE A 88 10.84 -4.81 -6.00
N LYS A 89 10.37 -4.64 -4.77
CA LYS A 89 10.07 -5.72 -3.85
C LYS A 89 8.56 -5.82 -3.66
N ILE A 90 8.02 -7.03 -3.80
CA ILE A 90 6.62 -7.38 -3.53
C ILE A 90 6.63 -8.40 -2.40
N ASP A 91 6.28 -7.95 -1.21
CA ASP A 91 6.07 -8.81 -0.05
C ASP A 91 4.61 -9.28 -0.06
N PHE A 92 4.38 -10.59 0.05
CA PHE A 92 3.04 -11.14 0.21
C PHE A 92 2.73 -11.32 1.69
N MET A 93 1.63 -10.74 2.17
CA MET A 93 1.28 -10.68 3.60
C MET A 93 0.17 -11.68 3.98
N GLY A 94 -0.35 -12.43 3.00
CA GLY A 94 -1.42 -13.41 3.20
C GLY A 94 -2.74 -12.99 2.58
N CYS A 95 -3.72 -13.89 2.70
CA CYS A 95 -5.11 -13.66 2.33
C CYS A 95 -5.99 -13.89 3.55
N LYS A 96 -7.19 -13.29 3.56
CA LYS A 96 -8.19 -13.48 4.60
C LYS A 96 -9.60 -13.46 4.02
N LEU A 97 -10.54 -14.09 4.71
CA LEU A 97 -11.96 -13.76 4.55
C LEU A 97 -12.24 -12.30 4.95
N SER A 98 -12.80 -11.53 4.03
CA SER A 98 -13.11 -10.10 4.22
C SER A 98 -14.61 -9.77 4.13
N GLY A 99 -15.43 -10.78 3.84
CA GLY A 99 -16.89 -10.68 3.76
C GLY A 99 -17.51 -12.04 3.44
N LYS A 100 -18.82 -12.07 3.18
CA LYS A 100 -19.50 -13.30 2.76
C LYS A 100 -18.98 -13.73 1.39
N ASN A 101 -18.29 -14.87 1.32
CA ASN A 101 -17.72 -15.41 0.09
C ASN A 101 -16.76 -14.42 -0.61
N GLN A 102 -16.02 -13.66 0.18
CA GLN A 102 -15.05 -12.68 -0.29
C GLN A 102 -13.71 -12.94 0.38
N ILE A 103 -12.66 -12.96 -0.44
CA ILE A 103 -11.27 -13.05 0.01
C ILE A 103 -10.56 -11.76 -0.35
N THR A 104 -9.77 -11.24 0.57
CA THR A 104 -8.80 -10.17 0.31
C THR A 104 -7.40 -10.71 0.50
N CYS A 105 -6.55 -10.53 -0.50
CA CYS A 105 -5.11 -10.80 -0.43
C CYS A 105 -4.33 -9.48 -0.34
N LEU A 106 -3.36 -9.41 0.56
CA LEU A 106 -2.54 -8.22 0.80
C LEU A 106 -1.11 -8.43 0.30
N THR A 107 -0.61 -7.46 -0.47
CA THR A 107 0.82 -7.31 -0.74
C THR A 107 1.32 -5.96 -0.23
N LYS A 108 2.60 -5.89 0.13
CA LYS A 108 3.33 -4.63 0.34
C LYS A 108 4.33 -4.46 -0.79
N ILE A 109 4.21 -3.38 -1.54
CA ILE A 109 5.06 -3.08 -2.69
C ILE A 109 6.01 -1.95 -2.33
N VAL A 110 7.30 -2.16 -2.55
CA VAL A 110 8.35 -1.16 -2.30
C VAL A 110 9.13 -0.94 -3.60
N SER A 111 9.25 0.32 -4.03
CA SER A 111 10.28 0.65 -5.02
C SER A 111 11.63 0.82 -4.34
N LEU A 112 12.64 0.08 -4.78
CA LEU A 112 13.94 0.02 -4.11
C LEU A 112 14.92 1.07 -4.64
N THR A 113 14.79 1.47 -5.90
CA THR A 113 15.86 2.21 -6.61
C THR A 113 15.53 3.66 -6.94
N LYS A 114 14.24 4.02 -7.05
CA LYS A 114 13.80 5.36 -7.43
C LYS A 114 12.32 5.56 -7.15
N ASP A 115 11.85 6.81 -7.19
CA ASP A 115 10.44 7.07 -7.32
C ASP A 115 9.95 6.60 -8.69
N GLN A 116 8.84 5.87 -8.73
CA GLN A 116 8.28 5.36 -9.98
C GLN A 116 6.79 5.11 -9.91
N ASN A 117 6.13 5.19 -11.06
CA ASN A 117 4.74 4.76 -11.19
C ASN A 117 4.68 3.22 -11.24
N ILE A 118 3.79 2.65 -10.44
CA ILE A 118 3.49 1.22 -10.39
C ILE A 118 2.00 1.06 -10.70
N THR A 119 1.66 0.09 -11.55
CA THR A 119 0.28 -0.28 -11.86
C THR A 119 0.01 -1.68 -11.34
N ALA A 120 -0.94 -1.79 -10.41
CA ALA A 120 -1.53 -3.08 -10.05
C ALA A 120 -2.67 -3.39 -11.03
N ASN A 121 -2.60 -4.52 -11.73
CA ASN A 121 -3.57 -4.91 -12.75
C ASN A 121 -4.61 -5.86 -12.15
N GLY A 122 -5.90 -5.60 -12.40
CA GLY A 122 -7.02 -6.34 -11.85
C GLY A 122 -7.68 -7.26 -12.86
N ASN A 123 -8.97 -7.54 -12.64
CA ASN A 123 -9.81 -8.34 -13.52
C ASN A 123 -9.16 -9.69 -13.89
N THR A 124 -9.05 -10.05 -15.17
CA THR A 124 -8.50 -11.33 -15.64
C THR A 124 -6.98 -11.44 -15.53
N LEU A 125 -6.29 -10.33 -15.22
CA LEU A 125 -4.84 -10.27 -15.18
C LEU A 125 -4.29 -10.73 -13.84
N SER A 126 -4.95 -10.35 -12.74
CA SER A 126 -4.67 -10.88 -11.41
C SER A 126 -5.68 -11.97 -11.05
N LYS A 127 -5.17 -13.13 -10.66
CA LYS A 127 -5.99 -14.34 -10.49
C LYS A 127 -5.79 -14.96 -9.12
N LEU A 128 -6.83 -15.62 -8.66
CA LEU A 128 -6.81 -16.49 -7.49
C LEU A 128 -7.38 -17.85 -7.89
N PHE A 129 -6.76 -18.92 -7.42
CA PHE A 129 -7.24 -20.29 -7.59
C PHE A 129 -7.48 -20.88 -6.21
N ASP A 130 -8.66 -21.45 -5.98
CA ASP A 130 -8.91 -22.18 -4.74
C ASP A 130 -8.34 -23.61 -4.78
N ASN A 131 -8.46 -24.33 -3.68
CA ASN A 131 -8.06 -25.73 -3.54
C ASN A 131 -8.91 -26.71 -4.39
N GLN A 132 -10.01 -26.24 -4.98
CA GLN A 132 -10.85 -27.00 -5.90
C GLN A 132 -10.53 -26.66 -7.38
N SER A 133 -9.40 -25.97 -7.62
CA SER A 133 -8.94 -25.53 -8.95
C SER A 133 -9.86 -24.52 -9.65
N LYS A 134 -10.80 -23.90 -8.92
CA LYS A 134 -11.66 -22.86 -9.49
C LYS A 134 -10.93 -21.53 -9.50
N GLN A 135 -10.97 -20.87 -10.66
CA GLN A 135 -10.34 -19.57 -10.87
C GLN A 135 -11.30 -18.43 -10.53
N TYR A 136 -10.78 -17.42 -9.86
CA TYR A 136 -11.45 -16.14 -9.58
C TYR A 136 -10.62 -15.00 -10.15
N ASN A 137 -11.30 -14.06 -10.78
CA ASN A 137 -10.72 -12.82 -11.27
C ASN A 137 -10.77 -11.77 -10.16
N THR A 138 -9.76 -10.91 -10.07
CA THR A 138 -9.79 -9.80 -9.11
C THR A 138 -10.98 -8.89 -9.41
N SER A 139 -11.80 -8.66 -8.39
CA SER A 139 -12.98 -7.78 -8.49
C SER A 139 -12.60 -6.33 -8.23
N THR A 140 -11.70 -6.08 -7.26
CA THR A 140 -11.26 -4.74 -6.90
C THR A 140 -9.83 -4.78 -6.37
N ILE A 141 -9.06 -3.75 -6.70
CA ILE A 141 -7.75 -3.47 -6.14
C ILE A 141 -7.89 -2.20 -5.31
N THR A 142 -7.28 -2.16 -4.14
CA THR A 142 -7.17 -0.93 -3.35
C THR A 142 -5.72 -0.64 -2.97
N ALA A 143 -5.33 0.62 -3.09
CA ALA A 143 -4.05 1.13 -2.62
C ALA A 143 -4.17 2.64 -2.38
N LEU A 144 -3.50 3.15 -1.36
CA LEU A 144 -3.47 4.58 -1.02
C LEU A 144 -4.86 5.24 -0.97
N ASP A 145 -5.84 4.57 -0.34
CA ASP A 145 -7.23 5.03 -0.20
C ASP A 145 -7.99 5.22 -1.52
N ARG A 146 -7.48 4.60 -2.59
CA ARG A 146 -8.13 4.54 -3.91
C ARG A 146 -8.46 3.11 -4.26
N SER A 147 -9.44 2.94 -5.14
CA SER A 147 -9.86 1.65 -5.67
C SER A 147 -9.94 1.62 -7.19
N GLY A 148 -9.66 0.48 -7.80
CA GLY A 148 -9.82 0.24 -9.24
C GLY A 148 -10.17 -1.22 -9.52
N SER A 149 -10.94 -1.50 -10.57
CA SER A 149 -11.34 -2.87 -10.93
C SER A 149 -10.47 -3.49 -12.04
N PHE A 150 -10.09 -2.67 -13.03
CA PHE A 150 -9.24 -3.09 -14.16
C PHE A 150 -7.76 -2.89 -13.88
N GLU A 151 -7.40 -1.73 -13.33
CA GLU A 151 -6.04 -1.38 -12.95
C GLU A 151 -6.07 -0.28 -11.89
N LEU A 152 -4.97 -0.13 -11.15
CA LEU A 152 -4.76 0.95 -10.20
C LEU A 152 -3.29 1.39 -10.25
N SER A 153 -3.05 2.56 -10.83
CA SER A 153 -1.70 3.15 -10.95
C SER A 153 -1.40 4.15 -9.82
N PHE A 154 -0.27 3.99 -9.14
CA PHE A 154 0.16 4.86 -8.06
C PHE A 154 1.66 5.16 -8.14
N ASN A 155 2.05 6.33 -7.66
CA ASN A 155 3.46 6.69 -7.53
C ASN A 155 4.02 6.08 -6.24
N ALA A 156 4.94 5.12 -6.39
CA ALA A 156 5.73 4.59 -5.30
C ALA A 156 6.95 5.48 -5.08
N ILE A 157 7.06 6.03 -3.87
CA ILE A 157 8.26 6.74 -3.42
C ILE A 157 9.31 5.70 -3.00
N GLN A 158 10.56 5.94 -3.37
CA GLN A 158 11.65 5.02 -3.07
C GLN A 158 11.71 4.69 -1.58
N GLY A 159 11.75 3.39 -1.27
CA GLY A 159 11.89 2.86 0.08
C GLY A 159 10.62 2.89 0.93
N ILE A 160 9.53 3.49 0.46
CA ILE A 160 8.27 3.55 1.20
C ILE A 160 7.35 2.39 0.76
N PRO A 161 6.96 1.48 1.67
CA PRO A 161 6.01 0.42 1.34
C PRO A 161 4.61 0.97 1.08
N ILE A 162 3.93 0.38 0.11
CA ILE A 162 2.53 0.65 -0.20
C ILE A 162 1.75 -0.65 -0.09
N GLU A 163 0.72 -0.64 0.76
CA GLU A 163 -0.24 -1.73 0.82
C GLU A 163 -1.13 -1.75 -0.43
N VAL A 164 -1.17 -2.90 -1.09
CA VAL A 164 -2.02 -3.18 -2.23
C VAL A 164 -2.87 -4.40 -1.92
N LYS A 165 -4.19 -4.20 -1.81
CA LYS A 165 -5.14 -5.27 -1.52
C LYS A 165 -5.85 -5.68 -2.80
N PHE A 166 -5.91 -6.98 -3.06
CA PHE A 166 -6.65 -7.60 -4.15
C PHE A 166 -7.86 -8.31 -3.58
N ILE A 167 -9.06 -7.90 -4.01
CA ILE A 167 -10.33 -8.37 -3.47
C ILE A 167 -11.00 -9.26 -4.52
N PHE A 168 -11.39 -10.45 -4.10
CA PHE A 168 -12.03 -11.47 -4.92
C PHE A 168 -13.41 -11.79 -4.35
N ASN A 169 -14.44 -11.71 -5.19
CA ASN A 169 -15.82 -11.97 -4.81
C ASN A 169 -16.28 -13.35 -5.31
N ASN A 170 -17.40 -13.81 -4.74
CA ASN A 170 -18.08 -15.04 -5.14
C ASN A 170 -17.21 -16.29 -5.00
N ILE A 171 -16.35 -16.30 -3.97
CA ILE A 171 -15.55 -17.46 -3.60
C ILE A 171 -16.50 -18.63 -3.28
N ASP A 172 -16.16 -19.82 -3.77
CA ASP A 172 -16.94 -21.01 -3.44
C ASP A 172 -16.96 -21.22 -1.92
N PRO A 173 -18.14 -21.33 -1.29
CA PRO A 173 -18.21 -21.59 0.15
C PRO A 173 -17.55 -22.89 0.59
N ALA A 174 -17.32 -23.83 -0.34
CA ALA A 174 -16.60 -25.07 -0.06
C ALA A 174 -15.08 -24.94 -0.16
N ALA A 175 -14.54 -23.80 -0.62
CA ALA A 175 -13.10 -23.57 -0.65
C ALA A 175 -12.56 -23.44 0.78
N THR A 176 -11.50 -24.19 1.08
CA THR A 176 -10.86 -24.20 2.41
C THR A 176 -9.45 -23.62 2.41
N SER A 177 -8.87 -23.44 1.22
CA SER A 177 -7.56 -22.80 1.04
C SER A 177 -7.40 -22.30 -0.40
N ILE A 178 -6.44 -21.41 -0.62
CA ILE A 178 -6.06 -20.89 -1.93
C ILE A 178 -4.86 -21.69 -2.41
N SER A 179 -4.99 -22.32 -3.57
CA SER A 179 -3.87 -23.05 -4.18
C SER A 179 -2.86 -22.10 -4.82
N SER A 180 -3.32 -20.96 -5.34
CA SER A 180 -2.46 -19.98 -6.00
C SER A 180 -3.08 -18.58 -6.03
N PHE A 181 -2.29 -17.57 -5.71
CA PHE A 181 -2.57 -16.15 -5.91
C PHE A 181 -1.51 -15.54 -6.82
N GLN A 182 -1.96 -15.02 -7.95
CA GLN A 182 -1.11 -14.50 -9.03
C GLN A 182 -1.46 -13.03 -9.31
N PRO A 183 -0.96 -12.08 -8.52
CA PRO A 183 -1.13 -10.67 -8.83
C PRO A 183 -0.24 -10.29 -10.02
N TRP A 184 -0.73 -9.38 -10.86
CA TRP A 184 0.03 -8.77 -11.93
C TRP A 184 0.35 -7.33 -11.58
N ILE A 185 1.64 -7.03 -11.43
CA ILE A 185 2.18 -5.70 -11.19
C ILE A 185 3.04 -5.26 -12.38
N ASP A 186 2.85 -4.04 -12.85
CA ASP A 186 3.65 -3.40 -13.90
C ASP A 186 4.33 -2.15 -13.34
N ASN A 187 5.58 -1.91 -13.73
CA ASN A 187 6.38 -0.74 -13.35
C ASN A 187 6.90 0.09 -14.54
N GLY A 188 6.39 -0.17 -15.74
CA GLY A 188 6.83 0.44 -17.00
C GLY A 188 8.14 -0.12 -17.56
N VAL A 189 8.80 -1.04 -16.85
CA VAL A 189 10.02 -1.74 -17.30
C VAL A 189 9.74 -3.22 -17.50
N SER A 190 9.01 -3.84 -16.57
CA SER A 190 8.67 -5.26 -16.59
C SER A 190 7.28 -5.52 -16.04
N ASN A 191 6.74 -6.66 -16.44
CA ASN A 191 5.50 -7.22 -15.92
C ASN A 191 5.85 -8.31 -14.92
N LEU A 192 5.60 -8.04 -13.64
CA LEU A 192 5.84 -8.95 -12.53
C LEU A 192 4.57 -9.75 -12.25
N ARG A 193 4.68 -11.07 -12.28
CA ARG A 193 3.60 -12.00 -11.94
C ARG A 193 4.09 -13.05 -10.95
N PRO A 194 4.29 -12.70 -9.68
CA PRO A 194 4.54 -13.71 -8.66
C PRO A 194 3.39 -14.70 -8.60
N ASP A 195 3.69 -15.91 -8.16
CA ASP A 195 2.74 -17.00 -7.98
C ASP A 195 2.88 -17.53 -6.56
N PHE A 196 2.12 -16.93 -5.65
CA PHE A 196 2.11 -17.30 -4.23
C PHE A 196 1.19 -18.49 -4.05
N ARG A 197 1.68 -19.55 -3.41
CA ARG A 197 0.98 -20.86 -3.36
C ARG A 197 0.72 -21.31 -1.94
N ASP A 198 -0.21 -22.27 -1.83
CA ASP A 198 -0.52 -22.98 -0.59
C ASP A 198 -0.87 -22.03 0.57
N ILE A 199 -1.90 -21.19 0.35
CA ILE A 199 -2.26 -20.06 1.21
C ILE A 199 -3.53 -20.41 2.01
N GLU A 200 -3.44 -20.30 3.34
CA GLU A 200 -4.59 -20.32 4.25
C GLU A 200 -5.24 -18.92 4.31
N PHE A 201 -6.58 -18.86 4.47
CA PHE A 201 -7.34 -17.60 4.46
C PHE A 201 -8.56 -17.62 5.40
#